data_AF-X0SKQ8-F1
#
_entry.id   AF-X0SKQ8-F1
#
_cell.length_a   1.000
_cell.length_b   1.000
_cell.length_c   1.000
_cell.angle_alpha   90.00
_cell.angle_beta   90.00
_cell.angle_gamma   90.00
#
_symmetry.space_group_name_H-M   'P 1'
#
loop_
_entity.id
_entity.type
_entity.pdbx_description
1 polymer ?
#
loop_
_entity_poly.entity_id
_entity_poly.type
_entity_poly.pdbx_seq_one_letter_code
_entity_poly.pdbx_strand_id
1 'polypeptide(L)'
;NGFIVKPRDLDEVYKKIVETGKDKYIYKLVWFMMNFIEQFKTSGYDDGGFDVLRNKMDNVRNLLFLDIAEQVYHHYQKTLKERKQIDFADMINDANFLLAEMESQGVNLNYKYIIIDEFQDIARQRYNLTKRLSDITHAKVVAVGDDWQSIYAFAGSDITLFTRFLDLMGSGTELKIIHTYRNSQELIDIAGNFVQKNSSQIKKQLISPKQLKEPIRLEFYNDEENTYKNLAEAVNNAISNIIDEFGEDKSILLIGRYNFDLYKLQMTGEFAEVYSNQVMSKKYPKANLTFMTAHSSKGLGYDNVIILNMLESRYGFPSQIEDDPIIKLVTYEDTSIPFAEERRLFYVALTRTKNRVYIAAPLSRPSRFLVELIKDYKLPHQKEINLEVVDIFRLKCPVCGFPLKYQLNKNYGLHLYICTNDAEVCGFMTNDRRYLKDIFKCPRCDDGYMIVRKDNNQKGFYGCTNYDKSASGCMNTIPFVDVNK
;
A
#
# COMPACT_ATOMS: atom_id res chain seq x y z
N ASN A 1 -5.49 -36.94 -43.38
CA ASN A 1 -5.84 -35.50 -43.55
C ASN A 1 -5.35 -34.73 -42.34
N GLY A 2 -4.05 -34.41 -42.31
CA GLY A 2 -3.45 -33.62 -41.24
C GLY A 2 -3.47 -32.14 -41.62
N PHE A 3 -3.95 -31.29 -40.72
CA PHE A 3 -3.88 -29.85 -40.91
C PHE A 3 -2.43 -29.39 -40.76
N ILE A 4 -1.92 -28.68 -41.75
CA ILE A 4 -0.63 -27.96 -41.65
C ILE A 4 -0.93 -26.61 -41.01
N VAL A 5 -0.61 -26.47 -39.73
CA VAL A 5 -0.74 -25.20 -39.03
C VAL A 5 0.44 -24.32 -39.42
N LYS A 6 0.17 -23.15 -40.01
CA LYS A 6 1.18 -22.12 -40.27
C LYS A 6 1.07 -21.04 -39.19
N PRO A 7 2.21 -20.53 -38.66
CA PRO A 7 2.21 -19.36 -37.79
C PRO A 7 1.47 -18.21 -38.47
N ARG A 8 0.56 -17.56 -37.75
CA ARG A 8 -0.09 -16.34 -38.22
C ARG A 8 0.84 -15.16 -38.07
N ASP A 9 0.63 -14.15 -38.90
CA ASP A 9 1.29 -12.86 -38.77
C ASP A 9 0.96 -12.23 -37.40
N LEU A 10 1.98 -11.65 -36.74
CA LEU A 10 1.84 -11.12 -35.38
C LEU A 10 0.91 -9.91 -35.33
N ASP A 11 0.89 -9.07 -36.38
CA ASP A 11 0.00 -7.92 -36.46
C ASP A 11 -1.45 -8.38 -36.65
N GLU A 12 -1.68 -9.43 -37.45
CA GLU A 12 -3.01 -10.06 -37.59
C GLU A 12 -3.50 -10.66 -36.26
N VAL A 13 -2.62 -11.33 -35.51
CA VAL A 13 -2.94 -11.88 -34.19
C VAL A 13 -3.26 -10.76 -33.20
N TYR A 14 -2.42 -9.73 -33.12
CA TYR A 14 -2.63 -8.59 -32.24
C TYR A 14 -3.95 -7.89 -32.56
N LYS A 15 -4.21 -7.60 -33.84
CA LYS A 15 -5.45 -6.96 -34.30
C LYS A 15 -6.68 -7.78 -33.92
N LYS A 16 -6.66 -9.10 -34.07
CA LYS A 16 -7.75 -9.97 -33.62
C LYS A 16 -7.96 -9.92 -32.11
N ILE A 17 -6.91 -9.85 -31.31
CA ILE A 17 -7.07 -9.75 -29.85
C ILE A 17 -7.70 -8.39 -29.47
N VAL A 18 -7.26 -7.30 -30.11
CA VAL A 18 -7.85 -5.96 -29.92
C VAL A 18 -9.32 -5.93 -30.33
N GLU A 19 -9.68 -6.53 -31.47
CA GLU A 19 -11.07 -6.62 -31.97
C GLU A 19 -12.02 -7.37 -31.00
N THR A 20 -11.50 -8.25 -30.13
CA THR A 20 -12.32 -8.92 -29.10
C THR A 20 -12.61 -8.07 -27.85
N GLY A 21 -12.12 -6.84 -27.75
CA GLY A 21 -12.26 -5.98 -26.55
C GLY A 21 -11.50 -6.51 -25.33
N LYS A 22 -10.53 -7.42 -25.57
CA LYS A 22 -9.63 -7.99 -24.56
C LYS A 22 -8.31 -7.21 -24.42
N ASP A 23 -8.13 -6.16 -25.22
CA ASP A 23 -7.02 -5.22 -25.16
C ASP A 23 -6.80 -4.65 -23.75
N LYS A 24 -7.88 -4.33 -23.02
CA LYS A 24 -7.79 -3.84 -21.62
C LYS A 24 -6.99 -4.78 -20.69
N TYR A 25 -7.01 -6.08 -20.94
CA TYR A 25 -6.26 -7.06 -20.16
C TYR A 25 -4.80 -7.13 -20.59
N ILE A 26 -4.54 -6.97 -21.90
CA ILE A 26 -3.16 -6.85 -22.41
C ILE A 26 -2.51 -5.61 -21.82
N TYR A 27 -3.17 -4.44 -21.86
CA TYR A 27 -2.60 -3.21 -21.30
C TYR A 27 -2.29 -3.35 -19.81
N LYS A 28 -3.18 -3.97 -19.02
CA LYS A 28 -2.93 -4.27 -17.61
C LYS A 28 -1.74 -5.21 -17.43
N LEU A 29 -1.65 -6.27 -18.23
CA LEU A 29 -0.53 -7.21 -18.18
C LEU A 29 0.79 -6.52 -18.56
N VAL A 30 0.80 -5.66 -19.59
CA VAL A 30 1.98 -4.89 -20.00
C VAL A 30 2.44 -3.99 -18.87
N TRP A 31 1.53 -3.24 -18.24
CA TRP A 31 1.89 -2.36 -17.12
C TRP A 31 2.40 -3.16 -15.91
N PHE A 32 1.75 -4.29 -15.62
CA PHE A 32 2.21 -5.22 -14.59
C PHE A 32 3.60 -5.79 -14.90
N MET A 33 3.86 -6.17 -16.15
CA MET A 33 5.14 -6.69 -16.61
C MET A 33 6.25 -5.63 -16.53
N MET A 34 5.95 -4.39 -16.93
CA MET A 34 6.87 -3.26 -16.78
C MET A 34 7.24 -3.05 -15.31
N ASN A 35 6.25 -3.05 -14.41
CA ASN A 35 6.51 -2.92 -12.98
C ASN A 35 7.33 -4.11 -12.45
N PHE A 36 6.98 -5.34 -12.82
CA PHE A 36 7.72 -6.53 -12.40
C PHE A 36 9.19 -6.48 -12.86
N ILE A 37 9.46 -6.15 -14.12
CA ILE A 37 10.83 -6.05 -14.66
C ILE A 37 11.63 -4.94 -13.97
N GLU A 38 11.01 -3.77 -13.74
CA GLU A 38 11.65 -2.67 -13.01
C GLU A 38 12.05 -3.10 -11.58
N GLN A 39 11.15 -3.76 -10.85
CA GLN A 39 11.42 -4.27 -9.50
C GLN A 39 12.44 -5.41 -9.52
N PHE A 40 12.38 -6.31 -10.51
CA PHE A 40 13.34 -7.39 -10.70
C PHE A 40 14.77 -6.84 -10.82
N LYS A 41 14.99 -5.85 -11.71
CA LYS A 41 16.28 -5.17 -11.87
C LYS A 41 16.67 -4.39 -10.60
N THR A 42 15.73 -3.69 -9.99
CA THR A 42 15.98 -2.85 -8.80
C THR A 42 16.39 -3.67 -7.58
N SER A 43 15.84 -4.87 -7.45
CA SER A 43 16.22 -5.87 -6.45
C SER A 43 17.53 -6.58 -6.76
N GLY A 44 18.20 -6.22 -7.86
CA GLY A 44 19.52 -6.72 -8.23
C GLY A 44 19.51 -8.13 -8.81
N TYR A 45 18.37 -8.60 -9.33
CA TYR A 45 18.33 -9.83 -10.11
C TYR A 45 18.89 -9.58 -11.53
N ASP A 46 19.58 -10.58 -12.06
CA ASP A 46 20.08 -10.65 -13.42
C ASP A 46 19.39 -11.80 -14.18
N ASP A 47 19.96 -12.22 -15.31
CA ASP A 47 19.45 -13.31 -16.14
C ASP A 47 19.17 -14.61 -15.34
N GLY A 48 20.05 -14.94 -14.39
CA GLY A 48 19.89 -16.13 -13.52
C GLY A 48 18.83 -15.96 -12.43
N GLY A 49 18.30 -14.74 -12.25
CA GLY A 49 17.29 -14.43 -11.25
C GLY A 49 15.98 -15.20 -11.46
N PHE A 50 15.57 -15.45 -12.71
CA PHE A 50 14.34 -16.19 -13.00
C PHE A 50 14.40 -17.63 -12.48
N ASP A 51 15.54 -18.31 -12.63
CA ASP A 51 15.77 -19.66 -12.07
C ASP A 51 15.65 -19.65 -10.54
N VAL A 52 16.25 -18.64 -9.89
CA VAL A 52 16.16 -18.47 -8.43
C VAL A 52 14.72 -18.27 -7.97
N LEU A 53 13.92 -17.50 -8.71
CA LEU A 53 12.51 -17.28 -8.39
C LEU A 53 11.67 -18.55 -8.61
N ARG A 54 11.90 -19.29 -9.69
CA ARG A 54 11.21 -20.57 -9.98
C ARG A 54 11.45 -21.60 -8.87
N ASN A 55 12.68 -21.70 -8.36
CA ASN A 55 13.04 -22.65 -7.30
C ASN A 55 12.40 -22.36 -5.92
N LYS A 56 11.82 -21.18 -5.73
CA LYS A 56 11.19 -20.80 -4.46
C LYS A 56 9.69 -21.12 -4.40
N MET A 57 9.10 -21.67 -5.46
CA MET A 57 7.63 -21.75 -5.57
C MET A 57 7.10 -22.99 -6.27
N ASP A 58 5.91 -23.40 -5.83
CA ASP A 58 5.14 -24.51 -6.41
C ASP A 58 3.84 -24.04 -7.12
N ASN A 59 3.57 -22.72 -7.12
CA ASN A 59 2.34 -22.19 -7.67
C ASN A 59 2.40 -22.13 -9.21
N VAL A 60 1.57 -22.96 -9.86
CA VAL A 60 1.51 -23.10 -11.34
C VAL A 60 1.26 -21.76 -12.06
N ARG A 61 0.38 -20.90 -11.52
CA ARG A 61 0.12 -19.58 -12.12
C ARG A 61 1.37 -18.71 -12.11
N ASN A 62 2.08 -18.68 -11.00
CA ASN A 62 3.27 -17.84 -10.87
C ASN A 62 4.42 -18.36 -11.72
N LEU A 63 4.58 -19.69 -11.82
CA LEU A 63 5.57 -20.30 -12.71
C LEU A 63 5.31 -19.93 -14.18
N LEU A 64 4.05 -20.05 -14.63
CA LEU A 64 3.66 -19.64 -15.98
C LEU A 64 3.93 -18.14 -16.24
N PHE A 65 3.69 -17.29 -15.24
CA PHE A 65 4.02 -15.87 -15.36
C PHE A 65 5.53 -15.66 -15.53
N LEU A 66 6.37 -16.34 -14.75
CA LEU A 66 7.83 -16.22 -14.84
C LEU A 66 8.35 -16.66 -16.22
N ASP A 67 7.79 -17.73 -16.80
CA ASP A 67 8.17 -18.19 -18.15
C ASP A 67 7.90 -17.13 -19.23
N ILE A 68 6.79 -16.39 -19.08
CA ILE A 68 6.45 -15.28 -19.98
C ILE A 68 7.35 -14.07 -19.68
N ALA A 69 7.52 -13.73 -18.41
CA ALA A 69 8.27 -12.56 -17.97
C ALA A 69 9.75 -12.65 -18.36
N GLU A 70 10.36 -13.84 -18.29
CA GLU A 70 11.73 -14.11 -18.71
C GLU A 70 11.91 -13.85 -20.21
N GLN A 71 11.03 -14.37 -21.06
CA GLN A 71 11.08 -14.12 -22.50
C GLN A 71 10.91 -12.64 -22.84
N VAL A 72 9.98 -11.96 -22.16
CA VAL A 72 9.78 -10.51 -22.32
C VAL A 72 11.00 -9.74 -21.86
N TYR A 73 11.60 -10.10 -20.72
CA TYR A 73 12.80 -9.47 -20.19
C TYR A 73 13.97 -9.59 -21.17
N HIS A 74 14.27 -10.79 -21.68
CA HIS A 74 15.36 -10.96 -22.64
C HIS A 74 15.12 -10.18 -23.94
N HIS A 75 13.88 -10.16 -24.44
CA HIS A 75 13.54 -9.39 -25.63
C HIS A 75 13.68 -7.87 -25.39
N TYR A 76 13.25 -7.40 -24.22
CA TYR A 76 13.40 -6.01 -23.78
C TYR A 76 14.87 -5.60 -23.69
N GLN A 77 15.70 -6.37 -22.97
CA GLN A 77 17.14 -6.11 -22.86
C GLN A 77 17.84 -6.14 -24.23
N LYS A 78 17.48 -7.11 -25.08
CA LYS A 78 18.01 -7.19 -26.45
C LYS A 78 17.67 -5.94 -27.26
N THR A 79 16.43 -5.46 -27.17
CA THR A 79 15.96 -4.27 -27.89
C THR A 79 16.68 -3.01 -27.42
N LEU A 80 16.84 -2.84 -26.11
CA LEU A 80 17.64 -1.74 -25.53
C LEU A 80 19.08 -1.75 -26.07
N LYS A 81 19.72 -2.93 -26.06
CA LYS A 81 21.09 -3.10 -26.57
C LYS A 81 21.22 -2.79 -28.06
N GLU A 82 20.31 -3.30 -28.89
CA GLU A 82 20.29 -3.03 -30.34
C GLU A 82 20.10 -1.53 -30.64
N ARG A 83 19.31 -0.85 -29.81
CA ARG A 83 19.07 0.59 -29.93
C ARG A 83 20.11 1.47 -29.22
N LYS A 84 21.09 0.87 -28.54
CA LYS A 84 22.09 1.57 -27.70
C LYS A 84 21.43 2.46 -26.64
N GLN A 85 20.39 1.94 -26.00
CA GLN A 85 19.64 2.58 -24.93
C GLN A 85 19.82 1.79 -23.64
N ILE A 86 19.63 2.47 -22.51
CA ILE A 86 19.55 1.88 -21.17
C ILE A 86 18.37 2.53 -20.44
N ASP A 87 17.75 1.81 -19.52
CA ASP A 87 16.77 2.39 -18.61
C ASP A 87 17.40 2.87 -17.28
N PHE A 88 16.57 3.32 -16.35
CA PHE A 88 17.04 3.86 -15.07
C PHE A 88 17.68 2.79 -14.17
N ALA A 89 17.17 1.56 -14.20
CA ALA A 89 17.72 0.46 -13.41
C ALA A 89 19.04 -0.05 -14.03
N ASP A 90 19.09 -0.18 -15.36
CA ASP A 90 20.29 -0.53 -16.11
C ASP A 90 21.42 0.47 -15.85
N MET A 91 21.13 1.77 -15.76
CA MET A 91 22.14 2.79 -15.44
C MET A 91 22.91 2.47 -14.15
N ILE A 92 22.24 1.94 -13.13
CA ILE A 92 22.86 1.59 -11.84
C ILE A 92 23.53 0.22 -11.91
N ASN A 93 22.87 -0.77 -12.50
CA ASN A 93 23.38 -2.12 -12.62
C ASN A 93 24.62 -2.18 -13.52
N ASP A 94 24.57 -1.54 -14.69
CA ASP A 94 25.70 -1.44 -15.62
C ASP A 94 26.88 -0.70 -14.99
N ALA A 95 26.65 0.38 -14.23
CA ALA A 95 27.72 1.04 -13.49
C ALA A 95 28.39 0.08 -12.50
N ASN A 96 27.61 -0.75 -11.80
CA ASN A 96 28.16 -1.77 -10.90
C ASN A 96 28.95 -2.87 -11.65
N PHE A 97 28.50 -3.27 -12.85
CA PHE A 97 29.25 -4.21 -13.69
C PHE A 97 30.56 -3.59 -14.20
N LEU A 98 30.51 -2.37 -14.72
CA LEU A 98 31.68 -1.63 -15.23
C LEU A 98 32.75 -1.43 -14.14
N LEU A 99 32.36 -1.21 -12.89
CA LEU A 99 33.33 -1.13 -11.79
C LEU A 99 34.16 -2.41 -11.64
N ALA A 100 33.57 -3.60 -11.82
CA ALA A 100 34.33 -4.85 -11.79
C ALA A 100 35.28 -4.98 -12.98
N GLU A 101 34.88 -4.51 -14.16
CA GLU A 101 35.78 -4.47 -15.32
C GLU A 101 36.94 -3.50 -15.08
N MET A 102 36.67 -2.31 -14.55
CA MET A 102 37.68 -1.30 -14.22
C MET A 102 38.69 -1.82 -13.20
N GLU A 103 38.23 -2.53 -12.17
CA GLU A 103 39.10 -3.22 -11.20
C GLU A 103 39.99 -4.26 -11.90
N SER A 104 39.42 -5.09 -12.77
CA SER A 104 40.18 -6.12 -13.52
C SER A 104 41.24 -5.52 -14.47
N GLN A 105 41.00 -4.31 -14.97
CA GLN A 105 41.90 -3.56 -15.84
C GLN A 105 42.92 -2.70 -15.07
N GLY A 106 42.87 -2.69 -13.73
CA GLY A 106 43.75 -1.88 -12.88
C GLY A 106 43.48 -0.37 -12.99
N VAL A 107 42.26 0.03 -13.36
CA VAL A 107 41.89 1.45 -13.40
C VAL A 107 41.76 1.97 -11.98
N ASN A 108 42.58 2.98 -11.65
CA ASN A 108 42.59 3.57 -10.31
C ASN A 108 41.48 4.62 -10.16
N LEU A 109 40.59 4.41 -9.20
CA LEU A 109 39.56 5.36 -8.77
C LEU A 109 39.92 5.92 -7.40
N ASN A 110 40.08 7.24 -7.28
CA ASN A 110 40.61 7.88 -6.07
C ASN A 110 39.53 8.47 -5.15
N TYR A 111 38.40 7.78 -5.00
CA TYR A 111 37.38 8.18 -4.04
C TYR A 111 37.82 7.80 -2.63
N LYS A 112 37.82 8.76 -1.71
CA LYS A 112 38.19 8.53 -0.30
C LYS A 112 36.97 8.36 0.61
N TYR A 113 35.85 8.98 0.23
CA TYR A 113 34.62 9.00 1.00
C TYR A 113 33.42 8.87 0.05
N ILE A 114 32.44 8.06 0.45
CA ILE A 114 31.15 7.92 -0.23
C ILE A 114 30.09 8.32 0.78
N ILE A 115 29.35 9.40 0.52
CA ILE A 115 28.32 9.91 1.42
C ILE A 115 26.97 9.68 0.77
N ILE A 116 26.08 9.01 1.49
CA ILE A 116 24.75 8.65 1.00
C ILE A 116 23.73 9.20 1.98
N ASP A 117 22.91 10.13 1.48
CA ASP A 117 21.77 10.65 2.21
C ASP A 117 20.52 9.80 1.95
N GLU A 118 19.54 9.86 2.85
CA GLU A 118 18.28 9.10 2.79
C GLU A 118 18.47 7.59 2.55
N PHE A 119 19.49 6.99 3.20
CA PHE A 119 19.89 5.60 3.00
C PHE A 119 18.77 4.59 3.30
N GLN A 120 17.76 4.96 4.09
CA GLN A 120 16.62 4.08 4.39
C GLN A 120 15.76 3.73 3.17
N ASP A 121 15.88 4.49 2.08
CA ASP A 121 15.14 4.26 0.83
C ASP A 121 16.01 3.58 -0.23
N ILE A 122 17.18 3.07 0.14
CA ILE A 122 18.08 2.43 -0.81
C ILE A 122 17.51 1.08 -1.28
N ALA A 123 17.59 0.85 -2.59
CA ALA A 123 17.33 -0.45 -3.19
C ALA A 123 18.61 -1.28 -3.30
N ARG A 124 18.45 -2.60 -3.49
CA ARG A 124 19.57 -3.55 -3.56
C ARG A 124 20.62 -3.19 -4.61
N GLN A 125 20.20 -2.78 -5.81
CA GLN A 125 21.12 -2.37 -6.88
C GLN A 125 22.04 -1.21 -6.48
N ARG A 126 21.52 -0.20 -5.78
CA ARG A 126 22.30 0.98 -5.34
C ARG A 126 23.24 0.63 -4.19
N TYR A 127 22.81 -0.27 -3.30
CA TYR A 127 23.68 -0.85 -2.28
C TYR A 127 24.85 -1.62 -2.92
N ASN A 128 24.58 -2.50 -3.90
CA ASN A 128 25.61 -3.26 -4.60
C ASN A 128 26.66 -2.35 -5.24
N LEU A 129 26.20 -1.32 -5.96
CA LEU A 129 27.07 -0.30 -6.57
C LEU A 129 27.96 0.39 -5.52
N THR A 130 27.36 0.84 -4.43
CA THR A 130 28.07 1.52 -3.34
C THR A 130 29.12 0.61 -2.70
N LYS A 131 28.73 -0.64 -2.41
CA LYS A 131 29.60 -1.63 -1.78
C LYS A 131 30.81 -1.92 -2.67
N ARG A 132 30.58 -2.19 -3.95
CA ARG A 132 31.66 -2.42 -4.92
C ARG A 132 32.57 -1.21 -5.07
N LEU A 133 32.02 0.00 -5.18
CA LEU A 133 32.83 1.21 -5.26
C LEU A 133 33.70 1.40 -4.01
N SER A 134 33.14 1.14 -2.82
CA SER A 134 33.90 1.17 -1.56
C SER A 134 35.00 0.11 -1.52
N ASP A 135 34.75 -1.10 -2.03
CA ASP A 135 35.72 -2.19 -2.02
C ASP A 135 36.92 -1.91 -2.94
N ILE A 136 36.66 -1.42 -4.16
CA ILE A 136 37.70 -1.12 -5.16
C ILE A 136 38.56 0.09 -4.75
N THR A 137 37.93 1.11 -4.16
CA THR A 137 38.62 2.37 -3.82
C THR A 137 39.13 2.44 -2.39
N HIS A 138 38.69 1.50 -1.55
CA HIS A 138 38.82 1.55 -0.10
C HIS A 138 38.19 2.81 0.54
N ALA A 139 37.27 3.47 -0.16
CA ALA A 139 36.56 4.64 0.35
C ALA A 139 35.76 4.30 1.62
N LYS A 140 35.71 5.23 2.56
CA LYS A 140 34.85 5.14 3.73
C LYS A 140 33.42 5.53 3.36
N VAL A 141 32.45 4.66 3.66
CA VAL A 141 31.03 4.93 3.41
C VAL A 141 30.42 5.57 4.64
N VAL A 142 29.72 6.69 4.44
CA VAL A 142 28.90 7.38 5.43
C VAL A 142 27.47 7.36 4.93
N ALA A 143 26.62 6.58 5.61
CA ALA A 143 25.20 6.49 5.31
C ALA A 143 24.41 7.27 6.37
N VAL A 144 23.51 8.14 5.92
CA VAL A 144 22.63 8.94 6.78
C VAL A 144 21.18 8.59 6.42
N GLY A 145 20.31 8.45 7.42
CA GLY A 145 18.90 8.20 7.17
C GLY A 145 18.08 7.92 8.43
N ASP A 146 16.78 7.70 8.23
CA ASP A 146 15.80 7.42 9.26
C ASP A 146 14.86 6.28 8.83
N ASP A 147 15.06 5.08 9.36
CA ASP A 147 14.25 3.89 9.12
C ASP A 147 12.77 4.06 9.49
N TRP A 148 12.41 5.05 10.33
CA TRP A 148 11.01 5.40 10.62
C TRP A 148 10.29 6.05 9.44
N GLN A 149 11.06 6.52 8.45
CA GLN A 149 10.55 7.17 7.25
C GLN A 149 10.78 6.33 5.98
N SER A 150 11.18 5.06 6.09
CA SER A 150 11.29 4.16 4.93
C SER A 150 9.91 3.79 4.38
N ILE A 151 9.49 4.41 3.28
CA ILE A 151 8.11 4.31 2.73
C ILE A 151 8.09 4.09 1.21
N TYR A 152 9.19 3.59 0.66
CA TYR A 152 9.37 3.39 -0.79
C TYR A 152 9.64 1.93 -1.17
N ALA A 153 9.16 0.94 -0.39
CA ALA A 153 9.38 -0.46 -0.75
C ALA A 153 8.70 -0.83 -2.08
N PHE A 154 7.60 -0.16 -2.43
CA PHE A 154 6.97 -0.28 -3.76
C PHE A 154 7.89 0.17 -4.91
N ALA A 155 8.94 0.94 -4.62
CA ALA A 155 9.99 1.34 -5.57
C ALA A 155 11.28 0.51 -5.38
N GLY A 156 11.21 -0.59 -4.63
CA GLY A 156 12.31 -1.54 -4.43
C GLY A 156 13.23 -1.24 -3.24
N SER A 157 12.90 -0.26 -2.39
CA SER A 157 13.66 0.00 -1.17
C SER A 157 13.57 -1.19 -0.20
N ASP A 158 14.70 -1.57 0.39
CA ASP A 158 14.78 -2.65 1.38
C ASP A 158 15.35 -2.09 2.70
N ILE A 159 14.46 -1.95 3.70
CA ILE A 159 14.82 -1.40 5.02
C ILE A 159 15.90 -2.24 5.72
N THR A 160 16.05 -3.53 5.39
CA THR A 160 17.07 -4.39 5.99
C THR A 160 18.48 -3.99 5.57
N LEU A 161 18.64 -3.33 4.41
CA LEU A 161 19.91 -2.75 3.99
C LEU A 161 20.35 -1.64 4.95
N PHE A 162 19.39 -0.88 5.49
CA PHE A 162 19.62 0.14 6.49
C PHE A 162 19.88 -0.49 7.88
N THR A 163 18.98 -1.35 8.35
CA THR A 163 19.07 -1.87 9.73
C THR A 163 20.22 -2.86 9.94
N ARG A 164 20.72 -3.48 8.88
CA ARG A 164 21.89 -4.38 8.90
C ARG A 164 23.12 -3.76 8.25
N PHE A 165 23.18 -2.43 8.13
CA PHE A 165 24.26 -1.73 7.43
C PHE A 165 25.65 -2.14 7.91
N LEU A 166 25.87 -2.21 9.23
CA LEU A 166 27.18 -2.58 9.80
C LEU A 166 27.56 -4.03 9.47
N ASP A 167 26.61 -4.97 9.55
CA ASP A 167 26.84 -6.38 9.17
C ASP A 167 27.20 -6.50 7.68
N LEU A 168 26.50 -5.73 6.84
CA LEU A 168 26.64 -5.73 5.39
C LEU A 168 27.93 -5.04 4.92
N MET A 169 28.39 -4.02 5.63
CA MET A 169 29.65 -3.31 5.33
C MET A 169 30.86 -3.93 6.05
N GLY A 170 30.64 -4.80 7.03
CA GLY A 170 31.65 -5.58 7.76
C GLY A 170 32.25 -4.90 9.00
N SER A 171 32.34 -3.56 9.02
CA SER A 171 32.76 -2.81 10.22
C SER A 171 32.34 -1.33 10.12
N GLY A 172 32.12 -0.69 11.26
CA GLY A 172 31.79 0.73 11.31
C GLY A 172 31.31 1.17 12.69
N THR A 173 30.81 2.41 12.75
CA THR A 173 30.27 3.01 13.97
C THR A 173 28.88 3.55 13.66
N GLU A 174 27.90 3.22 14.50
CA GLU A 174 26.57 3.83 14.46
C GLU A 174 26.56 5.08 15.35
N LEU A 175 26.12 6.22 14.79
CA LEU A 175 25.90 7.46 15.51
C LEU A 175 24.41 7.83 15.45
N LYS A 176 23.79 8.08 16.60
CA LYS A 176 22.36 8.42 16.68
C LYS A 176 22.16 9.92 16.87
N ILE A 177 21.46 10.56 15.94
CA ILE A 177 20.97 11.94 16.10
C ILE A 177 19.55 11.85 16.67
N ILE A 178 19.44 11.98 18.00
CA ILE A 178 18.16 11.83 18.72
C ILE A 178 17.47 13.15 19.05
N HIS A 179 18.16 14.28 18.91
CA HIS A 179 17.57 15.59 19.16
C HIS A 179 16.80 16.08 17.94
N THR A 180 15.52 16.43 18.13
CA THR A 180 14.66 17.04 17.10
C THR A 180 14.15 18.39 17.57
N TYR A 181 14.11 19.34 16.64
CA TYR A 181 13.64 20.71 16.89
C TYR A 181 12.32 21.00 16.17
N ARG A 182 11.79 20.03 15.41
CA ARG A 182 10.59 20.21 14.60
C ARG A 182 9.33 20.09 15.44
N ASN A 183 9.11 18.92 16.02
CA ASN A 183 7.88 18.50 16.69
C ASN A 183 7.97 18.70 18.22
N SER A 184 6.84 18.77 18.92
CA SER A 184 6.83 18.74 20.39
C SER A 184 7.19 17.34 20.93
N GLN A 185 7.66 17.27 22.19
CA GLN A 185 7.97 16.00 22.85
C GLN A 185 6.76 15.07 22.89
N GLU A 186 5.57 15.61 23.17
CA GLU A 186 4.35 14.82 23.24
C GLU A 186 3.99 14.20 21.88
N LEU A 187 4.20 14.92 20.77
CA LEU A 187 3.92 14.40 19.44
C LEU A 187 4.90 13.29 19.06
N ILE A 188 6.19 13.47 19.32
CA ILE A 188 7.21 12.46 18.99
C ILE A 188 7.08 11.22 19.88
N ASP A 189 6.66 11.36 21.12
CA ASP A 189 6.39 10.22 21.99
C ASP A 189 5.21 9.41 21.47
N ILE A 190 4.10 10.05 21.08
CA ILE A 190 2.93 9.36 20.51
C ILE A 190 3.29 8.71 19.17
N ALA A 191 3.82 9.47 18.22
CA ALA A 191 4.11 8.99 16.87
C ALA A 191 5.27 7.97 16.87
N GLY A 192 6.31 8.21 17.67
CA GLY A 192 7.47 7.33 17.81
C GLY A 192 7.13 6.00 18.47
N ASN A 193 6.32 5.99 19.52
CA ASN A 193 5.87 4.73 20.14
C ASN A 193 4.88 3.99 19.23
N PHE A 194 4.06 4.70 18.46
CA PHE A 194 3.16 4.11 17.47
C PHE A 194 3.94 3.41 16.35
N VAL A 195 4.98 4.04 15.79
CA VAL A 195 5.76 3.45 14.69
C VAL A 195 6.65 2.29 15.16
N GLN A 196 7.26 2.40 16.34
CA GLN A 196 8.16 1.39 16.92
C GLN A 196 7.49 0.06 17.30
N LYS A 197 6.17 -0.07 17.12
CA LYS A 197 5.52 -1.39 17.12
C LYS A 197 5.94 -2.26 15.93
N ASN A 198 6.43 -1.66 14.84
CA ASN A 198 7.19 -2.38 13.82
C ASN A 198 8.51 -2.85 14.44
N SER A 199 8.64 -4.15 14.70
CA SER A 199 9.83 -4.70 15.35
C SER A 199 11.06 -4.79 14.44
N SER A 200 10.89 -4.57 13.14
CA SER A 200 11.95 -4.53 12.12
C SER A 200 12.83 -3.27 12.20
N GLN A 201 12.40 -2.26 12.95
CA GLN A 201 13.02 -0.94 13.02
C GLN A 201 14.03 -0.79 14.17
N ILE A 202 14.94 0.16 14.01
CA ILE A 202 15.87 0.56 15.06
C ILE A 202 15.09 1.31 16.14
N LYS A 203 15.15 0.77 17.36
CA LYS A 203 14.59 1.43 18.54
C LYS A 203 15.41 2.67 18.87
N LYS A 204 14.70 3.79 19.01
CA LYS A 204 15.28 5.08 19.39
C LYS A 204 14.22 5.92 20.08
N GLN A 205 14.68 6.82 20.94
CA GLN A 205 13.82 7.79 21.61
C GLN A 205 14.29 9.17 21.22
N LEU A 206 13.39 9.95 20.64
CA LEU A 206 13.68 11.32 20.22
C LEU A 206 13.46 12.28 21.38
N ILE A 207 14.29 13.32 21.44
CA ILE A 207 14.24 14.36 22.48
C ILE A 207 13.97 15.69 21.81
N SER A 208 12.93 16.40 22.26
CA SER A 208 12.56 17.72 21.79
C SER A 208 12.52 18.75 22.92
N PRO A 209 13.07 19.96 22.70
CA PRO A 209 12.90 21.07 23.65
C PRO A 209 11.50 21.69 23.57
N LYS A 210 10.68 21.35 22.57
CA LYS A 210 9.32 21.90 22.40
C LYS A 210 8.31 21.08 23.20
N GLN A 211 7.37 21.77 23.83
CA GLN A 211 6.25 21.16 24.55
C GLN A 211 4.95 21.74 24.00
N LEU A 212 3.97 20.88 23.75
CA LEU A 212 2.66 21.27 23.28
C LEU A 212 1.62 20.27 23.77
N LYS A 213 0.73 20.72 24.66
CA LYS A 213 -0.39 19.91 25.13
C LYS A 213 -1.32 19.56 23.97
N GLU A 214 -1.85 18.34 23.96
CA GLU A 214 -2.79 17.84 22.92
C GLU A 214 -2.25 18.01 21.48
N PRO A 215 -1.05 17.51 21.17
CA PRO A 215 -0.44 17.72 19.86
C PRO A 215 -1.25 17.12 18.71
N ILE A 216 -2.17 16.20 19.01
CA ILE A 216 -3.13 15.60 18.07
C ILE A 216 -4.55 15.97 18.53
N ARG A 217 -5.32 16.60 17.65
CA ARG A 217 -6.76 16.89 17.84
C ARG A 217 -7.60 16.16 16.81
N LEU A 218 -8.78 15.70 17.23
CA LEU A 218 -9.68 14.90 16.40
C LEU A 218 -10.91 15.74 16.02
N GLU A 219 -11.19 15.85 14.72
CA GLU A 219 -12.40 16.47 14.19
C GLU A 219 -13.30 15.36 13.62
N PHE A 220 -14.33 14.99 14.37
CA PHE A 220 -15.22 13.89 13.98
C PHE A 220 -16.28 14.35 12.98
N TYR A 221 -16.65 13.46 12.06
CA TYR A 221 -17.77 13.67 11.15
C TYR A 221 -18.62 12.41 11.00
N ASN A 222 -19.91 12.59 10.77
CA ASN A 222 -20.82 11.49 10.42
C ASN A 222 -20.53 11.04 8.97
N ASP A 223 -20.21 9.76 8.79
CA ASP A 223 -19.89 9.14 7.50
C ASP A 223 -21.00 8.24 6.93
N GLU A 224 -22.18 8.19 7.55
CA GLU A 224 -23.35 7.44 7.08
C GLU A 224 -24.14 8.23 6.02
N GLU A 225 -24.26 9.54 6.20
CA GLU A 225 -24.98 10.45 5.30
C GLU A 225 -24.17 11.71 5.02
N ASN A 226 -24.33 12.30 3.83
CA ASN A 226 -23.69 13.57 3.43
C ASN A 226 -22.17 13.60 3.69
N THR A 227 -21.50 12.45 3.57
CA THR A 227 -20.11 12.22 4.04
C THR A 227 -19.13 13.31 3.59
N TYR A 228 -19.16 13.73 2.32
CA TYR A 228 -18.23 14.73 1.80
C TYR A 228 -18.46 16.12 2.40
N LYS A 229 -19.73 16.50 2.58
CA LYS A 229 -20.10 17.77 3.21
C LYS A 229 -19.66 17.80 4.68
N ASN A 230 -19.93 16.71 5.42
CA ASN A 230 -19.55 16.61 6.82
C ASN A 230 -18.02 16.57 7.00
N LEU A 231 -17.30 15.91 6.09
CA LEU A 231 -15.83 15.95 6.05
C LEU A 231 -15.33 17.38 5.81
N ALA A 232 -15.90 18.10 4.85
CA ALA A 232 -15.53 19.49 4.57
C ALA A 232 -15.80 20.41 5.77
N GLU A 233 -16.88 20.19 6.50
CA GLU A 233 -17.18 20.91 7.74
C GLU A 233 -16.14 20.61 8.83
N ALA A 234 -15.79 19.35 9.07
CA ALA A 234 -14.75 18.96 10.02
C ALA A 234 -13.39 19.59 9.66
N VAL A 235 -13.02 19.63 8.37
CA VAL A 235 -11.79 20.29 7.90
C VAL A 235 -11.86 21.81 8.12
N ASN A 236 -12.98 22.45 7.82
CA ASN A 236 -13.16 23.88 8.09
C ASN A 236 -13.09 24.20 9.59
N ASN A 237 -13.58 23.32 10.47
CA ASN A 237 -13.45 23.48 11.92
C ASN A 237 -12.00 23.37 12.37
N ALA A 238 -11.24 22.38 11.86
CA ALA A 238 -9.79 22.31 12.09
C ALA A 238 -9.07 23.58 11.63
N ILE A 239 -9.39 24.10 10.44
CA ILE A 239 -8.80 25.35 9.93
C ILE A 239 -9.13 26.51 10.86
N SER A 240 -10.38 26.65 11.31
CA SER A 240 -10.78 27.68 12.28
C SER A 240 -9.93 27.61 13.53
N ASN A 241 -9.84 26.42 14.14
CA ASN A 241 -9.09 26.19 15.38
C ASN A 241 -7.59 26.50 15.21
N ILE A 242 -7.01 26.22 14.04
CA ILE A 242 -5.62 26.57 13.73
C ILE A 242 -5.45 28.09 13.60
N ILE A 243 -6.34 28.77 12.90
CA ILE A 243 -6.28 30.22 12.70
C ILE A 243 -6.42 30.94 14.05
N ASP A 244 -7.37 30.50 14.88
CA ASP A 244 -7.63 31.10 16.18
C ASP A 244 -6.44 30.92 17.13
N GLU A 245 -5.73 29.78 17.06
CA GLU A 245 -4.61 29.49 17.96
C GLU A 245 -3.25 30.02 17.45
N PHE A 246 -3.00 29.96 16.14
CA PHE A 246 -1.66 30.21 15.57
C PHE A 246 -1.59 31.36 14.57
N GLY A 247 -2.73 31.90 14.13
CA GLY A 247 -2.82 32.96 13.12
C GLY A 247 -3.07 32.44 11.70
N GLU A 248 -3.64 33.32 10.87
CA GLU A 248 -4.05 33.03 9.49
C GLU A 248 -2.85 32.90 8.51
N ASP A 249 -1.68 33.41 8.88
CA ASP A 249 -0.44 33.38 8.09
C ASP A 249 0.29 32.03 8.15
N LYS A 250 -0.06 31.17 9.10
CA LYS A 250 0.62 29.88 9.30
C LYS A 250 0.25 28.88 8.22
N SER A 251 1.27 28.14 7.80
CA SER A 251 1.11 27.13 6.77
C SER A 251 0.35 25.91 7.30
N ILE A 252 -0.68 25.49 6.55
CA ILE A 252 -1.53 24.34 6.86
C ILE A 252 -1.44 23.33 5.72
N LEU A 253 -0.99 22.12 6.05
CA LEU A 253 -0.94 21.01 5.09
C LEU A 253 -2.14 20.08 5.28
N LEU A 254 -2.97 19.95 4.24
CA LEU A 254 -3.98 18.91 4.11
C LEU A 254 -3.30 17.64 3.58
N ILE A 255 -3.33 16.55 4.34
CA ILE A 255 -2.73 15.26 3.95
C ILE A 255 -3.82 14.25 3.59
N GLY A 256 -3.76 13.75 2.35
CA GLY A 256 -4.47 12.56 1.90
C GLY A 256 -3.59 11.32 1.85
N ARG A 257 -4.19 10.12 1.78
CA ARG A 257 -3.47 8.91 1.38
C ARG A 257 -3.31 8.85 -0.15
N TYR A 258 -4.29 9.38 -0.87
CA TYR A 258 -4.33 9.44 -2.33
C TYR A 258 -4.67 10.85 -2.83
N ASN A 259 -4.30 11.16 -4.07
CA ASN A 259 -4.59 12.46 -4.68
C ASN A 259 -6.10 12.76 -4.75
N PHE A 260 -6.93 11.73 -4.96
CA PHE A 260 -8.39 11.89 -5.00
C PHE A 260 -9.03 12.15 -3.63
N ASP A 261 -8.26 12.17 -2.53
CA ASP A 261 -8.82 12.58 -1.23
C ASP A 261 -9.21 14.06 -1.21
N LEU A 262 -8.47 14.92 -1.93
CA LEU A 262 -8.85 16.32 -2.12
C LEU A 262 -10.15 16.47 -2.92
N TYR A 263 -10.37 15.58 -3.90
CA TYR A 263 -11.58 15.61 -4.73
C TYR A 263 -12.86 15.50 -3.90
N LYS A 264 -12.83 14.75 -2.79
CA LYS A 264 -13.97 14.66 -1.84
C LYS A 264 -14.35 16.03 -1.27
N LEU A 265 -13.36 16.88 -0.98
CA LEU A 265 -13.58 18.25 -0.51
C LEU A 265 -14.03 19.18 -1.64
N GLN A 266 -13.46 19.04 -2.83
CA GLN A 266 -13.81 19.86 -3.99
C GLN A 266 -15.26 19.66 -4.43
N MET A 267 -15.77 18.42 -4.33
CA MET A 267 -17.14 18.08 -4.70
C MET A 267 -18.22 18.77 -3.85
N THR A 268 -17.85 19.36 -2.71
CA THR A 268 -18.80 20.14 -1.89
C THR A 268 -18.93 21.59 -2.36
N GLY A 269 -17.99 22.09 -3.17
CA GLY A 269 -17.86 23.50 -3.53
C GLY A 269 -17.27 24.39 -2.43
N GLU A 270 -16.87 23.83 -1.29
CA GLU A 270 -16.24 24.58 -0.18
C GLU A 270 -14.72 24.74 -0.36
N PHE A 271 -14.10 23.87 -1.16
CA PHE A 271 -12.66 23.89 -1.43
C PHE A 271 -12.40 23.88 -2.93
N ALA A 272 -11.38 24.60 -3.37
CA ALA A 272 -10.91 24.58 -4.75
C ALA A 272 -9.39 24.46 -4.78
N GLU A 273 -8.86 23.69 -5.73
CA GLU A 273 -7.43 23.72 -6.03
C GLU A 273 -7.16 24.85 -7.01
N VAL A 274 -6.16 25.67 -6.70
CA VAL A 274 -5.83 26.86 -7.49
C VAL A 274 -4.68 26.56 -8.45
N TYR A 275 -3.49 26.30 -7.90
CA TYR A 275 -2.29 25.98 -8.67
C TYR A 275 -1.31 25.15 -7.82
N SER A 276 -0.68 24.15 -8.44
CA SER A 276 0.45 23.41 -7.85
C SER A 276 0.21 22.98 -6.40
N ASN A 277 -0.90 22.28 -6.16
CA ASN A 277 -1.35 21.79 -4.85
C ASN A 277 -1.86 22.84 -3.85
N GLN A 278 -1.85 24.13 -4.19
CA GLN A 278 -2.43 25.17 -3.35
C GLN A 278 -3.95 25.04 -3.32
N VAL A 279 -4.52 25.03 -2.11
CA VAL A 279 -5.95 24.88 -1.89
C VAL A 279 -6.51 26.19 -1.34
N MET A 280 -7.71 26.56 -1.79
CA MET A 280 -8.46 27.68 -1.27
C MET A 280 -9.73 27.15 -0.59
N SER A 281 -9.96 27.56 0.66
CA SER A 281 -11.25 27.38 1.34
C SER A 281 -12.14 28.58 1.05
N LYS A 282 -13.41 28.34 0.70
CA LYS A 282 -14.40 29.41 0.53
C LYS A 282 -14.67 30.16 1.83
N LYS A 283 -14.63 29.45 2.96
CA LYS A 283 -14.87 30.01 4.29
C LYS A 283 -13.65 30.78 4.82
N TYR A 284 -12.44 30.29 4.51
CA TYR A 284 -11.17 30.90 4.94
C TYR A 284 -10.25 31.17 3.74
N PRO A 285 -10.59 32.17 2.90
CA PRO A 285 -9.91 32.40 1.61
C PRO A 285 -8.45 32.88 1.75
N LYS A 286 -8.06 33.41 2.92
CA LYS A 286 -6.69 33.88 3.19
C LYS A 286 -5.81 32.84 3.88
N ALA A 287 -6.39 31.70 4.29
CA ALA A 287 -5.62 30.64 4.94
C ALA A 287 -4.59 30.04 3.96
N ASN A 288 -3.36 29.84 4.43
CA ASN A 288 -2.29 29.25 3.63
C ASN A 288 -2.42 27.72 3.59
N LEU A 289 -3.26 27.20 2.70
CA LEU A 289 -3.52 25.77 2.58
C LEU A 289 -2.77 25.14 1.40
N THR A 290 -2.12 24.01 1.65
CA THR A 290 -1.54 23.14 0.62
C THR A 290 -2.09 21.73 0.80
N PHE A 291 -2.37 21.00 -0.28
CA PHE A 291 -2.72 19.58 -0.21
C PHE A 291 -1.60 18.69 -0.73
N MET A 292 -1.27 17.60 -0.04
CA MET A 292 -0.35 16.60 -0.56
C MET A 292 -0.78 15.20 -0.13
N THR A 293 -0.27 14.18 -0.82
CA THR A 293 -0.31 12.83 -0.27
C THR A 293 0.72 12.68 0.85
N ALA A 294 0.51 11.75 1.77
CA ALA A 294 1.50 11.44 2.80
C ALA A 294 2.89 11.13 2.20
N HIS A 295 2.94 10.40 1.08
CA HIS A 295 4.20 10.10 0.36
C HIS A 295 4.88 11.36 -0.17
N SER A 296 4.13 12.21 -0.88
CA SER A 296 4.72 13.42 -1.48
C SER A 296 5.08 14.49 -0.45
N SER A 297 4.53 14.42 0.76
CA SER A 297 4.88 15.31 1.87
C SER A 297 6.22 14.98 2.54
N LYS A 298 6.81 13.80 2.27
CA LYS A 298 8.10 13.40 2.84
C LYS A 298 9.18 14.42 2.48
N GLY A 299 10.06 14.72 3.45
CA GLY A 299 11.11 15.75 3.31
C GLY A 299 10.62 17.19 3.53
N LEU A 300 9.30 17.44 3.50
CA LEU A 300 8.73 18.77 3.75
C LEU A 300 8.28 18.93 5.21
N GLY A 301 7.92 20.16 5.59
CA GLY A 301 7.38 20.48 6.91
C GLY A 301 6.55 21.75 6.91
N TYR A 302 5.45 21.73 7.66
CA TYR A 302 4.44 22.78 7.74
C TYR A 302 4.19 23.16 9.20
N ASP A 303 3.59 24.32 9.44
CA ASP A 303 3.31 24.75 10.81
C ASP A 303 2.22 23.87 11.43
N ASN A 304 1.14 23.58 10.69
CA ASN A 304 0.06 22.69 11.11
C ASN A 304 -0.30 21.68 10.01
N VAL A 305 -0.86 20.53 10.41
CA VAL A 305 -1.27 19.45 9.49
C VAL A 305 -2.72 19.06 9.77
N ILE A 306 -3.49 18.77 8.72
CA ILE A 306 -4.83 18.17 8.80
C ILE A 306 -4.84 16.87 7.98
N ILE A 307 -5.06 15.71 8.60
CA ILE A 307 -5.13 14.42 7.91
C ILE A 307 -6.59 14.11 7.55
N LEU A 308 -6.88 13.88 6.28
CA LEU A 308 -8.26 13.84 5.75
C LEU A 308 -8.94 12.47 5.79
N ASN A 309 -8.19 11.40 5.53
CA ASN A 309 -8.75 10.10 5.13
C ASN A 309 -8.46 8.98 6.14
N MET A 310 -8.68 9.25 7.43
CA MET A 310 -8.52 8.25 8.51
C MET A 310 -9.75 7.31 8.60
N LEU A 311 -10.09 6.69 7.47
CA LEU A 311 -11.22 5.78 7.28
C LEU A 311 -10.75 4.33 7.17
N GLU A 312 -11.47 3.39 7.77
CA GLU A 312 -11.25 1.95 7.60
C GLU A 312 -11.91 1.48 6.28
N SER A 313 -11.17 1.50 5.17
CA SER A 313 -11.69 1.10 3.85
C SER A 313 -10.57 0.72 2.86
N ARG A 314 -10.95 0.18 1.69
CA ARG A 314 -10.02 -0.15 0.59
C ARG A 314 -9.00 0.95 0.30
N TYR A 315 -9.49 2.18 0.19
CA TYR A 315 -8.72 3.38 -0.13
C TYR A 315 -8.55 4.28 1.11
N GLY A 316 -8.63 3.71 2.31
CA GLY A 316 -8.46 4.42 3.56
C GLY A 316 -7.00 4.68 3.90
N PHE A 317 -6.76 5.07 5.15
CA PHE A 317 -5.43 5.19 5.72
C PHE A 317 -5.41 4.41 7.05
N PRO A 318 -4.89 3.18 7.11
CA PRO A 318 -4.05 2.52 6.10
C PRO A 318 -4.79 2.10 4.83
N SER A 319 -4.06 2.12 3.71
CA SER A 319 -4.47 1.45 2.47
C SER A 319 -4.62 -0.04 2.71
N GLN A 320 -5.71 -0.60 2.18
CA GLN A 320 -6.02 -2.02 2.25
C GLN A 320 -5.86 -2.70 0.88
N ILE A 321 -5.27 -1.99 -0.08
CA ILE A 321 -4.90 -2.55 -1.38
C ILE A 321 -3.66 -3.41 -1.19
N GLU A 322 -3.77 -4.69 -1.51
CA GLU A 322 -2.63 -5.61 -1.57
C GLU A 322 -2.14 -5.72 -3.02
N ASP A 323 -0.82 -5.76 -3.18
CA ASP A 323 -0.19 -6.08 -4.45
C ASP A 323 -0.38 -7.55 -4.80
N ASP A 324 -0.28 -7.86 -6.10
CA ASP A 324 -0.27 -9.24 -6.56
C ASP A 324 0.91 -10.00 -5.92
N PRO A 325 0.71 -11.25 -5.44
CA PRO A 325 1.78 -12.04 -4.84
C PRO A 325 3.04 -12.19 -5.70
N ILE A 326 2.92 -12.07 -7.03
CA ILE A 326 4.07 -12.10 -7.95
C ILE A 326 5.00 -10.90 -7.75
N ILE A 327 4.47 -9.70 -7.48
CA ILE A 327 5.32 -8.52 -7.22
C ILE A 327 6.13 -8.71 -5.94
N LYS A 328 5.55 -9.35 -4.93
CA LYS A 328 6.20 -9.67 -3.65
C LYS A 328 7.42 -10.59 -3.77
N LEU A 329 7.64 -11.20 -4.94
CA LEU A 329 8.82 -12.02 -5.21
C LEU A 329 10.07 -11.18 -5.49
N VAL A 330 9.85 -9.96 -5.99
CA VAL A 330 10.88 -9.03 -6.44
C VAL A 330 10.86 -7.73 -5.66
N THR A 331 10.08 -7.64 -4.59
CA THR A 331 10.06 -6.52 -3.64
C THR A 331 10.26 -7.01 -2.21
N TYR A 332 10.73 -6.11 -1.35
CA TYR A 332 10.79 -6.38 0.08
C TYR A 332 9.44 -6.07 0.75
N GLU A 333 8.92 -7.01 1.54
CA GLU A 333 7.72 -6.80 2.35
C GLU A 333 8.06 -6.96 3.84
N ASP A 334 7.81 -5.91 4.62
CA ASP A 334 7.93 -5.97 6.07
C ASP A 334 6.71 -6.65 6.69
N THR A 335 6.90 -7.89 7.12
CA THR A 335 5.85 -8.72 7.71
C THR A 335 5.84 -8.70 9.25
N SER A 336 6.60 -7.80 9.88
CA SER A 336 6.70 -7.73 11.35
C SER A 336 5.39 -7.40 12.05
N ILE A 337 4.50 -6.67 11.38
CA ILE A 337 3.15 -6.34 11.84
C ILE A 337 2.26 -6.02 10.63
N PRO A 338 0.93 -6.24 10.70
CA PRO A 338 0.03 -5.78 9.64
C PRO A 338 0.21 -4.28 9.35
N PHE A 339 0.25 -3.94 8.06
CA PHE A 339 0.39 -2.55 7.59
C PHE A 339 1.69 -1.87 8.03
N ALA A 340 2.80 -2.59 8.14
CA ALA A 340 4.08 -2.06 8.62
C ALA A 340 4.55 -0.82 7.85
N GLU A 341 4.43 -0.83 6.51
CA GLU A 341 4.78 0.34 5.68
C GLU A 341 3.79 1.50 5.86
N GLU A 342 2.48 1.22 5.84
CA GLU A 342 1.48 2.27 6.07
C GLU A 342 1.59 2.88 7.48
N ARG A 343 2.10 2.14 8.47
CA ARG A 343 2.43 2.65 9.81
C ARG A 343 3.58 3.67 9.75
N ARG A 344 4.63 3.39 8.97
CA ARG A 344 5.71 4.37 8.69
C ARG A 344 5.18 5.57 7.92
N LEU A 345 4.29 5.36 6.95
CA LEU A 345 3.64 6.43 6.21
C LEU A 345 2.79 7.33 7.11
N PHE A 346 2.06 6.74 8.07
CA PHE A 346 1.28 7.51 9.04
C PHE A 346 2.18 8.28 10.00
N TYR A 347 3.30 7.70 10.44
CA TYR A 347 4.33 8.43 11.17
C TYR A 347 4.87 9.63 10.39
N VAL A 348 5.14 9.48 9.09
CA VAL A 348 5.54 10.60 8.22
C VAL A 348 4.47 11.69 8.24
N ALA A 349 3.20 11.33 8.03
CA ALA A 349 2.08 12.27 8.03
C ALA A 349 1.94 13.02 9.38
N LEU A 350 2.01 12.31 10.51
CA LEU A 350 1.94 12.90 11.85
C LEU A 350 3.12 13.86 12.11
N THR A 351 4.30 13.58 11.58
CA THR A 351 5.51 14.37 11.87
C THR A 351 5.76 15.52 10.89
N ARG A 352 4.88 15.74 9.91
CA ARG A 352 4.99 16.88 8.97
C ARG A 352 4.64 18.24 9.57
N THR A 353 4.19 18.30 10.82
CA THR A 353 3.86 19.55 11.53
C THR A 353 5.01 20.06 12.40
N LYS A 354 5.06 21.36 12.68
CA LYS A 354 5.85 21.96 13.78
C LYS A 354 5.02 22.15 15.05
N ASN A 355 3.70 22.29 14.90
CA ASN A 355 2.73 22.56 15.96
C ASN A 355 1.76 21.38 16.10
N ARG A 356 0.49 21.53 15.68
CA ARG A 356 -0.57 20.52 15.86
C ARG A 356 -0.85 19.71 14.60
N VAL A 357 -1.25 18.47 14.83
CA VAL A 357 -1.95 17.64 13.84
C VAL A 357 -3.43 17.61 14.19
N TYR A 358 -4.28 17.93 13.22
CA TYR A 358 -5.71 17.64 13.25
C TYR A 358 -5.99 16.40 12.41
N ILE A 359 -6.92 15.56 12.85
CA ILE A 359 -7.33 14.36 12.13
C ILE A 359 -8.83 14.43 11.90
N ALA A 360 -9.25 14.50 10.64
CA ALA A 360 -10.64 14.34 10.26
C ALA A 360 -11.01 12.84 10.34
N ALA A 361 -11.92 12.51 11.25
CA ALA A 361 -12.21 11.13 11.63
C ALA A 361 -13.70 10.76 11.42
N PRO A 362 -14.01 9.72 10.64
CA PRO A 362 -15.38 9.23 10.53
C PRO A 362 -15.81 8.54 11.83
N LEU A 363 -17.06 8.75 12.25
CA LEU A 363 -17.61 8.16 13.48
C LEU A 363 -17.86 6.65 13.37
N SER A 364 -18.36 6.17 12.23
CA SER A 364 -18.86 4.79 12.10
C SER A 364 -17.77 3.80 11.71
N ARG A 365 -16.79 4.25 10.91
CA ARG A 365 -15.70 3.41 10.38
C ARG A 365 -14.32 4.07 10.52
N PRO A 366 -13.91 4.49 11.73
CA PRO A 366 -12.61 5.11 11.93
C PRO A 366 -11.48 4.13 11.57
N SER A 367 -10.40 4.66 11.01
CA SER A 367 -9.19 3.90 10.75
C SER A 367 -8.71 3.13 11.98
N ARG A 368 -8.26 1.90 11.77
CA ARG A 368 -7.58 1.09 12.80
C ARG A 368 -6.41 1.82 13.47
N PHE A 369 -5.66 2.64 12.75
CA PHE A 369 -4.54 3.41 13.32
C PHE A 369 -5.04 4.51 14.24
N LEU A 370 -6.17 5.16 13.91
CA LEU A 370 -6.78 6.14 14.79
C LEU A 370 -7.33 5.48 16.06
N VAL A 371 -8.01 4.33 15.93
CA VAL A 371 -8.52 3.56 17.08
C VAL A 371 -7.37 3.15 18.01
N GLU A 372 -6.25 2.72 17.43
CA GLU A 372 -5.03 2.42 18.18
C GLU A 372 -4.51 3.64 18.95
N LEU A 373 -4.40 4.81 18.30
CA LEU A 373 -3.97 6.04 18.97
C LEU A 373 -4.90 6.45 20.12
N ILE A 374 -6.22 6.36 19.92
CA ILE A 374 -7.23 6.67 20.95
C ILE A 374 -7.06 5.76 22.16
N LYS A 375 -6.90 4.45 21.95
CA LYS A 375 -6.79 3.47 23.05
C LYS A 375 -5.47 3.59 23.81
N ASP A 376 -4.36 3.69 23.09
CA ASP A 376 -3.03 3.61 23.70
C ASP A 376 -2.60 4.93 24.36
N TYR A 377 -3.00 6.06 23.78
CA TYR A 377 -2.61 7.40 24.26
C TYR A 377 -3.76 8.20 24.87
N LYS A 378 -4.94 7.57 25.02
CA LYS A 378 -6.13 8.16 25.66
C LYS A 378 -6.51 9.51 25.06
N LEU A 379 -6.48 9.62 23.73
CA LEU A 379 -6.85 10.85 23.04
C LEU A 379 -8.32 11.21 23.34
N PRO A 380 -8.64 12.50 23.58
CA PRO A 380 -10.02 12.94 23.72
C PRO A 380 -10.83 12.57 22.47
N HIS A 381 -11.99 11.95 22.67
CA HIS A 381 -12.85 11.48 21.57
C HIS A 381 -14.34 11.60 21.92
N GLN A 382 -15.19 11.66 20.89
CA GLN A 382 -16.64 11.62 21.04
C GLN A 382 -17.10 10.23 21.52
N LYS A 383 -18.19 10.15 22.29
CA LYS A 383 -18.65 8.88 22.89
C LYS A 383 -19.22 7.92 21.85
N GLU A 384 -19.68 8.47 20.73
CA GLU A 384 -20.40 7.80 19.66
C GLU A 384 -19.46 7.10 18.67
N ILE A 385 -18.14 7.33 18.75
CA ILE A 385 -17.19 6.70 17.83
C ILE A 385 -17.18 5.18 17.96
N ASN A 386 -17.22 4.51 16.82
CA ASN A 386 -17.04 3.07 16.75
C ASN A 386 -15.56 2.68 16.94
N LEU A 387 -15.20 2.22 18.14
CA LEU A 387 -13.85 1.73 18.45
C LEU A 387 -13.64 0.23 18.13
N GLU A 388 -14.61 -0.42 17.48
CA GLU A 388 -14.47 -1.79 17.00
C GLU A 388 -13.73 -1.82 15.66
N VAL A 389 -12.51 -2.37 15.67
CA VAL A 389 -11.79 -2.68 14.43
C VAL A 389 -12.20 -4.08 13.99
N VAL A 390 -12.99 -4.19 12.93
CA VAL A 390 -13.27 -5.48 12.31
C VAL A 390 -12.02 -5.91 11.56
N ASP A 391 -11.41 -7.02 11.98
CA ASP A 391 -10.23 -7.57 11.32
C ASP A 391 -10.62 -8.27 10.01
N ILE A 392 -10.87 -7.48 8.96
CA ILE A 392 -11.29 -7.98 7.63
C ILE A 392 -10.20 -8.87 7.01
N PHE A 393 -8.93 -8.71 7.44
CA PHE A 393 -7.75 -9.36 6.87
C PHE A 393 -7.53 -10.80 7.30
N ARG A 394 -8.25 -11.30 8.32
CA ARG A 394 -8.14 -12.72 8.70
C ARG A 394 -8.97 -13.63 7.80
N LEU A 395 -9.99 -13.09 7.13
CA LEU A 395 -10.88 -13.91 6.33
C LEU A 395 -10.26 -14.17 4.96
N LYS A 396 -9.43 -15.20 4.87
CA LYS A 396 -8.83 -15.66 3.62
C LYS A 396 -9.81 -16.54 2.86
N CYS A 397 -9.83 -16.38 1.54
CA CYS A 397 -10.54 -17.24 0.62
C CYS A 397 -10.03 -18.68 0.81
N PRO A 398 -10.91 -19.65 1.12
CA PRO A 398 -10.49 -21.04 1.33
C PRO A 398 -10.00 -21.71 0.05
N VAL A 399 -10.25 -21.10 -1.12
CA VAL A 399 -9.87 -21.64 -2.43
C VAL A 399 -8.48 -21.16 -2.85
N CYS A 400 -8.21 -19.85 -2.81
CA CYS A 400 -6.96 -19.28 -3.33
C CYS A 400 -6.12 -18.50 -2.32
N GLY A 401 -6.57 -18.37 -1.07
CA GLY A 401 -5.84 -17.69 0.00
C GLY A 401 -5.86 -16.15 -0.04
N PHE A 402 -6.41 -15.53 -1.09
CA PHE A 402 -6.61 -14.08 -1.15
C PHE A 402 -7.65 -13.60 -0.12
N PRO A 403 -7.60 -12.33 0.33
CA PRO A 403 -8.60 -11.79 1.24
C PRO A 403 -10.04 -11.89 0.72
N LEU A 404 -11.01 -11.99 1.63
CA LEU A 404 -12.43 -11.85 1.32
C LEU A 404 -12.91 -10.43 1.66
N LYS A 405 -13.54 -9.76 0.71
CA LYS A 405 -14.12 -8.43 0.88
C LYS A 405 -15.62 -8.53 1.13
N TYR A 406 -16.10 -7.90 2.20
CA TYR A 406 -17.53 -7.80 2.49
C TYR A 406 -18.17 -6.64 1.71
N GLN A 407 -19.11 -6.92 0.81
CA GLN A 407 -19.84 -5.92 0.04
C GLN A 407 -21.20 -6.42 -0.46
N LEU A 408 -22.13 -5.50 -0.77
CA LEU A 408 -23.38 -5.83 -1.43
C LEU A 408 -23.12 -6.30 -2.87
N ASN A 409 -23.52 -7.54 -3.19
CA ASN A 409 -23.51 -8.04 -4.55
C ASN A 409 -24.90 -7.85 -5.18
N LYS A 410 -25.00 -6.87 -6.09
CA LYS A 410 -26.26 -6.49 -6.76
C LYS A 410 -26.92 -7.65 -7.51
N ASN A 411 -26.14 -8.60 -8.03
CA ASN A 411 -26.67 -9.75 -8.77
C ASN A 411 -27.41 -10.75 -7.86
N TYR A 412 -27.05 -10.77 -6.58
CA TYR A 412 -27.63 -11.68 -5.58
C TYR A 412 -28.56 -10.96 -4.60
N GLY A 413 -28.52 -9.63 -4.52
CA GLY A 413 -29.26 -8.84 -3.53
C GLY A 413 -28.79 -9.06 -2.08
N LEU A 414 -27.56 -9.57 -1.89
CA LEU A 414 -27.02 -9.96 -0.58
C LEU A 414 -25.68 -9.29 -0.31
N HIS A 415 -25.41 -9.02 0.98
CA HIS A 415 -24.05 -8.69 1.40
C HIS A 415 -23.24 -9.98 1.52
N LEU A 416 -22.14 -10.04 0.78
CA LEU A 416 -21.30 -11.22 0.63
C LEU A 416 -19.84 -10.90 0.94
N TYR A 417 -19.14 -11.89 1.47
CA TYR A 417 -17.68 -11.97 1.52
C TYR A 417 -17.21 -12.55 0.18
N ILE A 418 -16.62 -11.71 -0.67
CA ILE A 418 -16.24 -12.05 -2.05
C ILE A 418 -14.72 -12.07 -2.13
N CYS A 419 -14.16 -13.11 -2.76
CA CYS A 419 -12.74 -13.18 -3.05
C CYS A 419 -12.26 -11.90 -3.76
N THR A 420 -11.17 -11.30 -3.27
CA THR A 420 -10.57 -10.11 -3.90
C THR A 420 -9.67 -10.46 -5.08
N ASN A 421 -9.37 -11.74 -5.29
CA ASN A 421 -8.69 -12.21 -6.49
C ASN A 421 -9.55 -11.96 -7.73
N ASP A 422 -8.93 -11.99 -8.90
CA ASP A 422 -9.66 -11.83 -10.16
C ASP A 422 -10.78 -12.88 -10.26
N ALA A 423 -11.98 -12.45 -10.64
CA ALA A 423 -13.17 -13.31 -10.70
C ALA A 423 -13.01 -14.44 -11.72
N GLU A 424 -12.16 -14.26 -12.75
CA GLU A 424 -11.81 -15.30 -13.72
C GLU A 424 -10.88 -16.37 -13.12
N VAL A 425 -10.18 -16.06 -12.02
CA VAL A 425 -9.27 -16.96 -11.30
C VAL A 425 -9.96 -17.62 -10.10
N CYS A 426 -10.76 -16.86 -9.37
CA CYS A 426 -11.46 -17.36 -8.18
C CYS A 426 -12.74 -16.57 -7.94
N GLY A 427 -13.88 -17.15 -8.34
CA GLY A 427 -15.22 -16.59 -8.13
C GLY A 427 -15.81 -16.83 -6.73
N PHE A 428 -15.02 -17.33 -5.78
CA PHE A 428 -15.52 -17.73 -4.47
C PHE A 428 -16.22 -16.57 -3.76
N MET A 429 -17.42 -16.81 -3.30
CA MET A 429 -18.19 -15.87 -2.50
C MET A 429 -19.04 -16.59 -1.47
N THR A 430 -19.08 -16.06 -0.25
CA THR A 430 -19.86 -16.65 0.84
C THR A 430 -20.64 -15.58 1.60
N ASN A 431 -21.79 -15.95 2.13
CA ASN A 431 -22.57 -15.07 3.01
C ASN A 431 -22.25 -15.26 4.50
N ASP A 432 -21.34 -16.19 4.86
CA ASP A 432 -21.03 -16.49 6.26
C ASP A 432 -19.52 -16.65 6.51
N ARG A 433 -19.01 -15.88 7.47
CA ARG A 433 -17.60 -15.83 7.84
C ARG A 433 -17.08 -17.05 8.63
N ARG A 434 -17.96 -17.91 9.15
CA ARG A 434 -17.58 -19.06 9.97
C ARG A 434 -17.50 -20.34 9.15
N TYR A 435 -18.48 -20.56 8.28
CA TYR A 435 -18.57 -21.78 7.49
C TYR A 435 -17.81 -21.70 6.16
N LEU A 436 -17.58 -20.48 5.63
CA LEU A 436 -16.82 -20.23 4.40
C LEU A 436 -17.21 -21.16 3.25
N LYS A 437 -18.52 -21.30 3.03
CA LYS A 437 -19.10 -22.16 1.99
C LYS A 437 -19.52 -21.31 0.80
N ASP A 438 -19.10 -21.74 -0.39
CA ASP A 438 -19.33 -21.00 -1.63
C ASP A 438 -20.81 -21.00 -2.01
N ILE A 439 -21.26 -19.95 -2.69
CA ILE A 439 -22.63 -19.80 -3.18
C ILE A 439 -22.73 -20.40 -4.58
N PHE A 440 -23.76 -21.20 -4.81
CA PHE A 440 -24.03 -21.80 -6.12
C PHE A 440 -25.54 -21.81 -6.43
N LYS A 441 -25.89 -22.13 -7.67
CA LYS A 441 -27.29 -22.10 -8.11
C LYS A 441 -28.13 -23.16 -7.39
N CYS A 442 -29.36 -22.82 -7.01
CA CYS A 442 -30.26 -23.81 -6.42
C CYS A 442 -30.62 -24.88 -7.46
N PRO A 443 -30.44 -26.18 -7.16
CA PRO A 443 -30.82 -27.26 -8.09
C PRO A 443 -32.34 -27.49 -8.20
N ARG A 444 -33.17 -26.80 -7.41
CA ARG A 444 -34.63 -27.00 -7.36
C ARG A 444 -35.46 -25.80 -7.81
N CYS A 445 -34.84 -24.65 -8.09
CA CYS A 445 -35.56 -23.50 -8.61
C CYS A 445 -34.67 -22.64 -9.52
N ASP A 446 -35.28 -21.99 -10.50
CA ASP A 446 -34.58 -21.33 -11.60
C ASP A 446 -33.88 -20.02 -11.20
N ASP A 447 -34.34 -19.36 -10.15
CA ASP A 447 -33.90 -18.02 -9.75
C ASP A 447 -33.14 -18.01 -8.41
N GLY A 448 -33.39 -18.99 -7.52
CA GLY A 448 -32.73 -19.08 -6.22
C GLY A 448 -31.27 -19.54 -6.23
N TYR A 449 -30.55 -19.22 -5.15
CA TYR A 449 -29.17 -19.64 -4.89
C TYR A 449 -29.06 -20.37 -3.55
N MET A 450 -28.13 -21.30 -3.43
CA MET A 450 -27.81 -21.97 -2.18
C MET A 450 -26.83 -21.11 -1.37
N ILE A 451 -27.26 -20.69 -0.19
CA ILE A 451 -26.47 -19.86 0.74
C ILE A 451 -26.38 -20.55 2.10
N VAL A 452 -25.42 -20.14 2.94
CA VAL A 452 -25.31 -20.64 4.31
C VAL A 452 -26.48 -20.13 5.15
N ARG A 453 -27.23 -21.05 5.78
CA ARG A 453 -28.22 -20.79 6.83
C ARG A 453 -27.84 -21.57 8.09
N LYS A 454 -28.43 -21.21 9.23
CA LYS A 454 -28.17 -21.86 10.53
C LYS A 454 -29.48 -22.37 11.11
N ASP A 455 -29.44 -23.55 11.71
CA ASP A 455 -30.59 -24.08 12.46
C ASP A 455 -30.65 -23.46 13.87
N ASN A 456 -31.65 -23.86 14.65
CA ASN A 456 -31.83 -23.38 16.03
C ASN A 456 -30.63 -23.72 16.94
N ASN A 457 -29.83 -24.72 16.57
CA ASN A 457 -28.62 -25.14 17.29
C ASN A 457 -27.34 -24.49 16.73
N GLN A 458 -27.46 -23.46 15.89
CA GLN A 458 -26.35 -22.77 15.20
C GLN A 458 -25.52 -23.66 14.26
N LYS A 459 -26.00 -24.87 13.93
CA LYS A 459 -25.36 -25.73 12.93
C LYS A 459 -25.69 -25.20 11.54
N GLY A 460 -24.66 -25.02 10.73
CA GLY A 460 -24.80 -24.48 9.39
C GLY A 460 -25.24 -25.55 8.39
N PHE A 461 -26.01 -25.13 7.40
CA PHE A 461 -26.40 -25.92 6.24
C PHE A 461 -26.61 -24.98 5.03
N TYR A 462 -26.71 -25.53 3.83
CA TYR A 462 -27.12 -24.77 2.64
C TYR A 462 -28.64 -24.66 2.58
N GLY A 463 -29.18 -23.45 2.44
CA GLY A 463 -30.60 -23.22 2.18
C GLY A 463 -30.80 -22.28 1.00
N CYS A 464 -31.87 -22.49 0.24
CA CYS A 464 -32.21 -21.63 -0.88
C CYS A 464 -32.51 -20.18 -0.42
N THR A 465 -32.16 -19.18 -1.23
CA THR A 465 -32.57 -17.79 -1.04
C THR A 465 -34.09 -17.64 -1.06
N ASN A 466 -34.78 -18.40 -1.92
CA ASN A 466 -36.23 -18.39 -2.10
C ASN A 466 -36.95 -19.34 -1.13
N TYR A 467 -36.34 -19.66 0.00
CA TYR A 467 -36.90 -20.61 0.94
C TYR A 467 -38.16 -20.06 1.63
N ASP A 468 -39.29 -20.73 1.41
CA ASP A 468 -40.56 -20.46 2.06
C ASP A 468 -41.24 -21.79 2.42
N LYS A 469 -41.77 -21.87 3.64
CA LYS A 469 -42.50 -23.04 4.16
C LYS A 469 -43.99 -23.01 3.83
N SER A 470 -44.51 -21.89 3.32
CA SER A 470 -45.95 -21.62 3.21
C SER A 470 -46.57 -21.80 1.80
N ALA A 471 -45.85 -22.49 0.91
CA ALA A 471 -46.35 -23.13 -0.32
C ALA A 471 -46.23 -22.39 -1.68
N SER A 472 -45.29 -21.44 -1.83
CA SER A 472 -44.84 -21.01 -3.17
C SER A 472 -43.32 -20.87 -3.35
N GLY A 473 -42.52 -21.02 -2.29
CA GLY A 473 -41.06 -20.91 -2.36
C GLY A 473 -40.32 -22.25 -2.41
N CYS A 474 -39.02 -22.18 -2.66
CA CYS A 474 -38.15 -23.33 -2.83
C CYS A 474 -37.73 -23.91 -1.47
N MET A 475 -38.22 -25.09 -1.11
CA MET A 475 -37.88 -25.75 0.15
C MET A 475 -36.49 -26.44 0.17
N ASN A 476 -35.61 -26.12 -0.77
CA ASN A 476 -34.34 -26.83 -0.89
C ASN A 476 -33.37 -26.49 0.25
N THR A 477 -32.91 -27.53 0.94
CA THR A 477 -31.85 -27.46 1.94
C THR A 477 -30.90 -28.64 1.77
N ILE A 478 -29.60 -28.41 1.95
CA ILE A 478 -28.53 -29.40 1.74
C ILE A 478 -27.57 -29.34 2.93
N PRO A 479 -27.29 -30.45 3.63
CA PRO A 479 -26.23 -30.50 4.65
C PRO A 479 -24.85 -30.24 4.01
N PHE A 480 -23.92 -29.63 4.74
CA PHE A 480 -22.59 -29.30 4.17
C PHE A 480 -21.76 -30.50 3.70
N VAL A 481 -22.10 -31.72 4.13
CA VAL A 481 -21.41 -32.97 3.77
C VAL A 481 -21.81 -33.53 2.41
N ASP A 482 -22.93 -33.10 1.83
CA ASP A 482 -23.49 -33.70 0.61
C ASP A 482 -23.12 -32.96 -0.69
N VAL A 483 -22.17 -32.02 -0.66
CA VAL A 483 -21.92 -31.08 -1.78
C VAL A 483 -20.90 -31.60 -2.80
N ASN A 484 -20.41 -32.85 -2.64
CA ASN A 484 -19.43 -33.49 -3.56
C ASN A 484 -19.86 -34.92 -3.98
N LYS A 485 -21.16 -35.18 -4.14
CA LYS A 485 -21.67 -36.42 -4.73
C LYS A 485 -22.37 -36.16 -6.05
#